data_AF-A0A6I1FX07-F1
#
_entry.id   AF-A0A6I1FX07-F1
#
_cell.length_a   1.000
_cell.length_b   1.000
_cell.length_c   1.000
_cell.angle_alpha   90.00
_cell.angle_beta   90.00
_cell.angle_gamma   90.00
#
_symmetry.space_group_name_H-M   'P 1'
#
loop_
_entity.id
_entity.type
_entity.pdbx_description
1 polymer ?
#
loop_
_entity_poly.entity_id
_entity_poly.type
_entity_poly.pdbx_seq_one_letter_code
_entity_poly.pdbx_strand_id
1 'polypeptide(L)'
;MEPYEEIVADAVGDVTRLTDALLARARAQNPGVEFSISLDQAQSLLLPRTSDRVYRTVNGQLGYYAGHVYDDALVEASDHLPEYAELVTLVPVDSDAPLWQGDLRTGLITSLP
;
A
#
# COMPACT_ATOMS: atom_id res chain seq x y z
N MET A 1 -6.61 -18.30 -8.17
CA MET A 1 -7.11 -17.66 -6.94
C MET A 1 -8.23 -16.77 -7.39
N GLU A 2 -9.42 -16.89 -6.81
CA GLU A 2 -10.53 -15.97 -7.15
C GLU A 2 -10.16 -14.54 -6.72
N PRO A 3 -10.46 -13.51 -7.51
CA PRO A 3 -10.17 -12.13 -7.14
C PRO A 3 -10.93 -11.75 -5.87
N TYR A 4 -10.23 -11.11 -4.93
CA TYR A 4 -10.82 -10.55 -3.74
C TYR A 4 -11.51 -9.22 -4.05
N GLU A 5 -12.68 -8.96 -3.44
CA GLU A 5 -13.35 -7.67 -3.48
C GLU A 5 -14.08 -7.38 -2.14
N GLU A 6 -13.95 -6.16 -1.63
CA GLU A 6 -14.65 -5.66 -0.43
C GLU A 6 -14.83 -4.14 -0.50
N ILE A 7 -15.94 -3.62 0.02
CA ILE A 7 -16.16 -2.17 0.14
C ILE A 7 -16.01 -1.75 1.60
N VAL A 8 -15.09 -0.82 1.86
CA VAL A 8 -14.88 -0.16 3.16
C VAL A 8 -15.55 1.21 3.11
N ALA A 9 -16.87 1.24 3.35
CA ALA A 9 -17.70 2.41 3.08
C ALA A 9 -17.33 3.67 3.89
N ASP A 10 -16.73 3.49 5.07
CA ASP A 10 -16.30 4.61 5.92
C ASP A 10 -14.90 5.17 5.57
N ALA A 11 -14.22 4.57 4.59
CA ALA A 11 -12.91 4.99 4.08
C ALA A 11 -12.96 5.82 2.80
N VAL A 12 -14.14 6.10 2.25
CA VAL A 12 -14.30 6.91 1.03
C VAL A 12 -13.71 8.32 1.25
N GLY A 13 -12.73 8.68 0.42
CA GLY A 13 -12.00 9.95 0.51
C GLY A 13 -10.98 10.05 1.66
N ASP A 14 -10.79 8.99 2.44
CA ASP A 14 -9.84 8.96 3.56
C ASP A 14 -8.67 8.02 3.22
N VAL A 15 -7.55 8.61 2.80
CA VAL A 15 -6.35 7.84 2.42
C VAL A 15 -5.77 7.03 3.58
N THR A 16 -5.86 7.53 4.80
CA THR A 16 -5.29 6.83 5.96
C THR A 16 -6.12 5.59 6.26
N ARG A 17 -7.44 5.76 6.36
CA ARG A 17 -8.37 4.68 6.68
C ARG A 17 -8.41 3.60 5.59
N LEU A 18 -8.37 4.01 4.31
CA LEU A 18 -8.33 3.04 3.22
C LEU A 18 -7.01 2.27 3.21
N THR A 19 -5.88 2.95 3.43
CA THR A 19 -4.56 2.32 3.47
C THR A 19 -4.45 1.33 4.63
N ASP A 20 -4.97 1.67 5.82
CA ASP A 20 -5.02 0.77 6.97
C ASP A 20 -5.81 -0.51 6.67
N ALA A 21 -7.01 -0.37 6.10
CA ALA A 21 -7.84 -1.50 5.74
C ALA A 21 -7.18 -2.38 4.66
N LEU A 22 -6.55 -1.75 3.67
CA LEU A 22 -5.84 -2.42 2.58
C LEU A 22 -4.63 -3.21 3.10
N LEU A 23 -3.79 -2.61 3.96
CA LEU A 23 -2.63 -3.26 4.59
C LEU A 23 -3.07 -4.43 5.48
N ALA A 24 -4.10 -4.21 6.31
CA ALA A 24 -4.65 -5.25 7.17
C ALA A 24 -5.11 -6.45 6.33
N ARG A 25 -5.77 -6.20 5.19
CA ARG A 25 -6.27 -7.28 4.33
C ARG A 25 -5.16 -8.02 3.61
N ALA A 26 -4.24 -7.29 2.99
CA ALA A 26 -3.12 -7.86 2.25
C ALA A 26 -2.26 -8.74 3.16
N ARG A 27 -1.94 -8.28 4.39
CA ARG A 27 -1.14 -9.03 5.37
C ARG A 27 -1.87 -10.24 5.94
N ALA A 28 -3.18 -10.13 6.18
CA ALA A 28 -3.97 -11.27 6.64
C ALA A 28 -4.02 -12.40 5.61
N GLN A 29 -4.08 -12.07 4.32
CA GLN A 29 -4.10 -13.05 3.24
C GLN A 29 -2.71 -13.53 2.82
N ASN A 30 -1.68 -12.71 3.03
CA ASN A 30 -0.30 -13.01 2.65
C ASN A 30 0.65 -12.80 3.85
N PRO A 31 0.56 -13.64 4.91
CA PRO A 31 1.41 -13.49 6.09
C PRO A 31 2.89 -13.58 5.73
N GLY A 32 3.69 -12.62 6.21
CA GLY A 32 5.14 -12.57 5.99
C GLY A 32 5.55 -11.95 4.65
N VAL A 33 4.60 -11.57 3.78
CA VAL A 33 4.89 -10.77 2.58
C VAL A 33 5.04 -9.31 2.97
N GLU A 34 6.13 -8.71 2.53
CA GLU A 34 6.34 -7.27 2.62
C GLU A 34 5.67 -6.57 1.43
N PHE A 35 5.07 -5.40 1.68
CA PHE A 35 4.45 -4.57 0.65
C PHE A 35 5.02 -3.15 0.68
N SER A 36 5.23 -2.54 -0.48
CA SER A 36 5.33 -1.08 -0.62
C SER A 36 3.96 -0.49 -0.95
N ILE A 37 3.77 0.80 -0.67
CA ILE A 37 2.54 1.55 -0.93
C ILE A 37 2.79 2.51 -2.08
N SER A 38 2.22 2.25 -3.25
CA SER A 38 2.24 3.17 -4.39
C SER A 38 0.94 3.97 -4.43
N LEU A 39 1.06 5.29 -4.47
CA LEU A 39 -0.07 6.22 -4.55
C LEU A 39 0.34 7.55 -5.20
N ASP A 40 -0.65 8.37 -5.52
CA ASP A 40 -0.41 9.71 -6.04
C ASP A 40 0.36 10.60 -5.07
N GLN A 41 1.22 11.46 -5.61
CA GLN A 41 2.02 12.42 -4.85
C GLN A 41 1.18 13.28 -3.91
N ALA A 42 0.00 13.75 -4.33
CA ALA A 42 -0.86 14.58 -3.47
C ALA A 42 -1.45 13.77 -2.31
N GLN A 43 -1.86 12.53 -2.57
CA GLN A 43 -2.39 11.63 -1.56
C GLN A 43 -1.32 11.22 -0.53
N SER A 44 -0.05 11.08 -0.96
CA SER A 44 1.07 10.78 -0.06
C SER A 44 1.26 11.82 1.06
N LEU A 45 0.93 13.09 0.79
CA LEU A 45 1.05 14.17 1.78
C LEU A 45 0.03 14.06 2.92
N LEU A 46 -1.06 13.32 2.68
CA LEU A 46 -2.13 13.09 3.64
C LEU A 46 -1.92 11.80 4.44
N LEU A 47 -1.00 10.93 4.00
CA LEU A 47 -0.62 9.73 4.73
C LEU A 47 0.48 10.08 5.75
N PRO A 48 0.26 9.86 7.06
CA PRO A 48 1.27 10.18 8.07
C PRO A 48 2.60 9.48 7.81
N ARG A 49 3.72 10.08 8.23
CA ARG A 49 5.02 9.41 8.19
C ARG A 49 5.29 8.79 9.55
N THR A 50 5.39 7.46 9.63
CA THR A 50 5.73 6.74 10.86
C THR A 50 7.24 6.57 11.03
N SER A 51 8.01 6.52 9.93
CA SER A 51 9.47 6.43 9.94
C SER A 51 10.09 7.07 8.68
N ASP A 52 11.40 7.34 8.73
CA ASP A 52 12.20 7.75 7.58
C ASP A 52 12.95 6.59 6.91
N ARG A 53 12.87 5.39 7.49
CA ARG A 53 13.63 4.21 7.09
C ARG A 53 12.82 2.94 7.23
N VAL A 54 12.93 2.05 6.24
CA VAL A 54 12.48 0.66 6.32
C VAL A 54 13.71 -0.24 6.30
N TYR A 55 13.85 -1.08 7.33
CA TYR A 55 15.00 -1.95 7.50
C TYR A 55 14.76 -3.29 6.82
N ARG A 56 15.74 -3.76 6.03
CA ARG A 56 15.67 -5.06 5.34
C ARG A 56 17.00 -5.79 5.43
N THR A 57 16.94 -7.11 5.43
CA THR A 57 18.13 -7.96 5.29
C THR A 57 18.24 -8.42 3.85
N VAL A 58 19.25 -7.96 3.13
CA VAL A 58 19.51 -8.35 1.74
C VAL A 58 20.85 -9.09 1.70
N ASN A 59 20.86 -10.32 1.16
CA ASN A 59 22.05 -11.17 1.11
C ASN A 59 22.74 -11.36 2.49
N GLY A 60 21.95 -11.46 3.56
CA GLY A 60 22.45 -11.65 4.94
C GLY A 60 23.00 -10.38 5.60
N GLN A 61 22.95 -9.23 4.93
CA GLN A 61 23.40 -7.95 5.47
C GLN A 61 22.19 -7.06 5.79
N LEU A 62 22.15 -6.52 7.01
CA LEU A 62 21.13 -5.54 7.39
C LEU A 62 21.43 -4.20 6.72
N GLY A 63 20.46 -3.70 5.97
CA GLY A 63 20.44 -2.37 5.37
C GLY A 63 19.10 -1.68 5.60
N TYR A 64 18.93 -0.52 5.00
CA TYR A 64 17.65 0.18 5.00
C TYR A 64 17.43 0.95 3.70
N TYR A 65 16.17 1.13 3.33
CA TYR A 65 15.75 2.12 2.34
C TYR A 65 15.32 3.40 3.08
N ALA A 66 15.79 4.55 2.60
CA ALA A 66 15.39 5.85 3.13
C ALA A 66 14.19 6.38 2.34
N GLY A 67 13.15 6.83 3.02
CA GLY A 67 11.93 7.31 2.38
C GLY A 67 10.81 7.61 3.35
N HIS A 68 9.63 7.94 2.83
CA HIS A 68 8.41 8.00 3.63
C HIS A 68 8.00 6.56 3.95
N VAL A 69 7.95 6.21 5.23
CA VAL A 69 7.42 4.91 5.68
C VAL A 69 6.11 5.14 6.40
N TYR A 70 5.11 4.31 6.08
CA TYR A 70 3.83 4.23 6.77
C TYR A 70 3.59 2.79 7.19
N ASP A 71 3.37 2.58 8.49
CA ASP A 71 3.13 1.26 9.09
C ASP A 71 4.07 0.16 8.55
N ASP A 72 5.39 0.37 8.66
CA ASP A 72 6.46 -0.51 8.16
C ASP A 72 6.48 -0.79 6.64
N ALA A 73 5.67 -0.09 5.84
CA ALA A 73 5.69 -0.15 4.39
C ALA A 73 6.30 1.14 3.79
N LEU A 74 7.16 0.99 2.80
CA LEU A 74 7.73 2.13 2.06
C LEU A 74 6.66 2.76 1.17
N VAL A 75 6.50 4.07 1.25
CA VAL A 75 5.62 4.85 0.38
C VAL A 75 6.38 5.30 -0.87
N GLU A 76 5.87 4.90 -2.03
CA GLU A 76 6.37 5.19 -3.37
C GLU A 76 5.39 6.11 -4.08
N ALA A 77 5.53 7.40 -3.79
CA ALA A 77 4.67 8.45 -4.34
C ALA A 77 5.14 8.88 -5.74
N SER A 78 4.20 9.04 -6.68
CA SER A 78 4.50 9.56 -8.02
C SER A 78 3.34 10.39 -8.58
N ASP A 79 3.60 11.22 -9.59
CA ASP A 79 2.55 11.96 -10.28
C ASP A 79 1.76 10.99 -11.19
N HIS A 80 0.60 10.55 -10.71
CA HIS A 80 -0.26 9.65 -11.46
C HIS A 80 -1.07 10.39 -12.53
N LEU A 81 -1.49 9.67 -13.58
CA LEU A 81 -2.53 10.19 -14.46
C LEU A 81 -3.84 10.38 -13.66
N PRO A 82 -4.68 11.37 -13.98
CA PRO A 82 -5.87 11.70 -13.19
C PRO A 82 -6.81 10.53 -12.91
N GLU A 83 -6.92 9.56 -13.82
CA GLU A 83 -7.71 8.35 -13.64
C GLU A 83 -7.21 7.47 -12.48
N TYR A 84 -5.90 7.47 -12.19
CA TYR A 84 -5.25 6.65 -11.16
C TYR A 84 -4.90 7.44 -9.89
N ALA A 85 -5.18 8.74 -9.85
CA ALA A 85 -4.81 9.62 -8.73
C ALA A 85 -5.50 9.25 -7.40
N GLU A 86 -6.62 8.52 -7.46
CA GLU A 86 -7.40 8.10 -6.29
C GLU A 86 -7.16 6.63 -5.92
N LEU A 87 -6.14 6.00 -6.51
CA LEU A 87 -5.81 4.60 -6.23
C LEU A 87 -4.64 4.53 -5.24
N VAL A 88 -4.80 3.66 -4.24
CA VAL A 88 -3.73 3.21 -3.35
C VAL A 88 -3.41 1.77 -3.73
N THR A 89 -2.18 1.47 -4.12
CA THR A 89 -1.77 0.13 -4.53
C THR A 89 -0.68 -0.40 -3.61
N LEU A 90 -0.89 -1.57 -3.03
CA LEU A 90 0.16 -2.33 -2.36
C LEU A 90 0.86 -3.24 -3.35
N VAL A 91 2.18 -3.04 -3.45
CA VAL A 91 3.05 -3.82 -4.33
C VAL A 91 3.86 -4.80 -3.48
N PRO A 92 3.73 -6.12 -3.70
CA PRO A 92 4.52 -7.09 -2.98
C PRO A 92 6.00 -6.94 -3.35
N VAL A 93 6.85 -6.99 -2.34
CA VAL A 93 8.30 -6.86 -2.47
C VAL A 93 8.90 -8.25 -2.52
N ASP A 94 9.67 -8.55 -3.57
CA ASP A 94 10.39 -9.82 -3.75
C ASP A 94 9.50 -11.07 -3.56
N SER A 95 8.24 -11.00 -3.97
CA SER A 95 7.23 -12.05 -3.78
C SER A 95 6.27 -12.13 -4.96
N ASP A 96 5.80 -13.34 -5.28
CA ASP A 96 4.76 -13.61 -6.29
C ASP A 96 3.32 -13.45 -5.72
N ALA A 97 3.17 -12.78 -4.57
CA ALA A 97 1.86 -12.45 -4.02
C ALA A 97 1.09 -11.49 -4.95
N PRO A 98 -0.25 -11.44 -4.88
CA PRO A 98 -1.02 -10.50 -5.68
C PRO A 98 -0.79 -9.05 -5.24
N LEU A 99 -0.98 -8.12 -6.18
CA LEU A 99 -1.14 -6.70 -5.88
C LEU A 99 -2.46 -6.47 -5.16
N TRP A 100 -2.51 -5.48 -4.28
CA TRP A 100 -3.76 -5.07 -3.64
C TRP A 100 -4.04 -3.63 -3.98
N GLN A 101 -5.27 -3.31 -4.40
CA GLN A 101 -5.65 -1.95 -4.78
C GLN A 101 -6.86 -1.50 -3.98
N GLY A 102 -6.78 -0.29 -3.42
CA GLY A 102 -7.88 0.45 -2.85
C GLY A 102 -8.23 1.64 -3.74
N ASP A 103 -9.53 1.88 -3.97
CA ASP A 103 -10.04 3.07 -4.65
C ASP A 103 -10.67 4.04 -3.65
N LEU A 104 -10.08 5.24 -3.50
CA LEU A 104 -10.56 6.28 -2.59
C LEU A 104 -11.95 6.81 -2.95
N ARG A 105 -12.38 6.69 -4.22
CA ARG A 105 -13.69 7.17 -4.68
C ARG A 105 -14.82 6.27 -4.20
N THR A 106 -14.55 4.97 -4.04
CA THR A 106 -15.57 3.94 -3.81
C THR A 106 -15.37 3.17 -2.50
N GLY A 107 -14.18 3.23 -1.92
CA GLY A 107 -13.75 2.39 -0.81
C GLY A 107 -13.55 0.92 -1.20
N LEU A 108 -13.55 0.60 -2.51
CA LEU A 108 -13.33 -0.76 -2.99
C LEU A 108 -11.89 -1.17 -2.77
N ILE A 109 -11.69 -2.33 -2.14
CA ILE A 109 -10.44 -3.05 -2.05
C ILE A 109 -10.52 -4.28 -2.95
N THR A 110 -9.52 -4.48 -3.81
CA THR A 110 -9.42 -5.65 -4.68
C THR A 110 -8.01 -6.22 -4.72
N SER A 111 -7.89 -7.52 -5.00
CA SER A 111 -6.61 -8.16 -5.33
C SER A 111 -6.47 -8.29 -6.84
N LEU A 112 -5.36 -7.84 -7.41
CA LEU A 112 -5.05 -7.98 -8.82
C LEU A 112 -4.08 -9.16 -9.03
N PRO A 113 -4.25 -9.94 -10.12
CA PRO A 113 -3.40 -11.08 -10.43
C PRO A 113 -1.97 -10.69 -10.79
#